data_AF-A0A9X4KSP0-F1
#
_entry.id   AF-A0A9X4KSP0-F1
#
_cell.length_a   1.000
_cell.length_b   1.000
_cell.length_c   1.000
_cell.angle_alpha   90.00
_cell.angle_beta   90.00
_cell.angle_gamma   90.00
#
_symmetry.space_group_name_H-M   'P 1'
#
loop_
_entity.id
_entity.type
_entity.pdbx_description
1 polymer ?
#
loop_
_entity_poly.entity_id
_entity_poly.type
_entity_poly.pdbx_seq_one_letter_code
_entity_poly.pdbx_strand_id
1 'polypeptide(L)'
;MTWRPTWCSPSRCTVTAGRGDTLVVFSTSGNSVNVVRAVQVAKSLGLATIAFTGRGGGKLASLCDVVIRVPCERTPDIQERHLPIYHALCIMLEETFFP
;
A
#
# COMPACT_ATOMS: atom_id res chain seq x y z
N MET A 1 -2.93 -8.87 14.08
CA MET A 1 -2.38 -7.87 13.15
C MET A 1 -2.09 -6.60 13.93
N THR A 2 -0.81 -6.25 14.13
CA THR A 2 -0.44 -4.97 14.74
C THR A 2 -0.34 -3.92 13.63
N TRP A 3 -1.32 -3.01 13.54
CA TRP A 3 -1.24 -1.89 12.62
C TRP A 3 -0.27 -0.85 13.17
N ARG A 4 1.00 -0.90 12.73
CA ARG A 4 2.01 0.11 13.04
C ARG A 4 2.11 1.06 11.86
N PRO A 5 1.61 2.31 11.96
CA PRO A 5 1.72 3.25 10.86
C PRO A 5 3.19 3.53 10.55
N THR A 6 3.66 3.07 9.40
CA THR A 6 4.99 3.37 8.89
C THR A 6 5.02 4.79 8.33
N TRP A 7 5.78 5.67 8.97
CA TRP A 7 6.05 7.02 8.47
C TRP A 7 7.27 7.01 7.53
N CYS A 8 7.06 7.37 6.27
CA CYS A 8 8.14 7.58 5.32
C CYS A 8 8.29 9.08 5.04
N SER A 9 9.29 9.70 5.68
CA SER A 9 9.72 11.07 5.43
C SER A 9 10.62 11.11 4.18
N PRO A 10 10.70 12.25 3.43
CA PRO A 10 11.58 12.38 2.26
C PRO A 10 13.05 11.99 2.52
N SER A 11 13.52 12.10 3.77
CA SER A 11 14.89 11.83 4.19
C SER A 11 15.08 10.53 4.98
N ARG A 12 14.00 9.86 5.42
CA ARG A 12 14.09 8.62 6.21
C ARG A 12 12.83 7.77 6.06
N CYS A 13 13.01 6.54 5.60
CA CYS A 13 11.94 5.56 5.49
C CYS A 13 12.19 4.47 6.54
N THR A 14 11.52 4.56 7.68
CA THR A 14 11.65 3.59 8.77
C THR A 14 10.46 2.63 8.70
N VAL A 15 10.71 1.38 8.34
CA VAL A 15 9.69 0.32 8.38
C VAL A 15 9.75 -0.33 9.76
N THR A 16 8.83 0.03 10.66
CA THR A 16 8.73 -0.52 12.01
C THR A 16 7.76 -1.71 12.05
N ALA A 17 8.00 -2.71 11.20
CA ALA A 17 7.13 -3.89 11.07
C ALA A 17 7.93 -5.18 11.33
N GLY A 18 7.28 -6.15 11.99
CA GLY A 18 7.85 -7.45 12.37
C GLY A 18 7.40 -8.57 11.44
N ARG A 19 7.96 -9.77 11.63
CA ARG A 19 7.53 -10.97 10.89
C ARG A 19 6.02 -11.18 11.05
N GLY A 20 5.32 -11.38 9.93
CA GLY A 20 3.87 -11.54 9.89
C GLY A 20 3.08 -10.24 9.69
N ASP A 21 3.73 -9.08 9.75
CA ASP A 21 3.09 -7.82 9.36
C ASP A 21 3.05 -7.67 7.82
N THR A 22 2.10 -6.87 7.34
CA THR A 22 1.93 -6.53 5.93
C THR A 22 2.07 -5.02 5.75
N LEU A 23 2.91 -4.60 4.81
CA LEU A 23 3.03 -3.19 4.43
C LEU A 23 1.95 -2.86 3.39
N VAL A 24 1.12 -1.86 3.69
CA VAL A 24 0.16 -1.27 2.75
C VAL A 24 0.64 0.12 2.33
N VAL A 25 0.70 0.38 1.03
CA VAL A 25 1.15 1.67 0.48
C VAL A 25 0.13 2.27 -0.49
N PHE A 26 0.08 3.60 -0.53
CA PHE A 26 -0.74 4.36 -1.47
C PHE A 26 0.15 5.21 -2.37
N SER A 27 0.01 5.06 -3.68
CA SER A 27 0.69 5.91 -4.67
C SER A 27 -0.10 5.96 -5.96
N THR A 28 -0.68 7.12 -6.28
CA THR A 28 -1.52 7.26 -7.49
C THR A 28 -0.77 6.96 -8.78
N SER A 29 0.53 7.27 -8.86
CA SER A 29 1.38 6.97 -10.02
C SER A 29 2.10 5.62 -9.92
N GLY A 30 2.20 5.04 -8.72
CA GLY A 30 3.02 3.85 -8.46
C GLY A 30 4.53 4.07 -8.65
N ASN A 31 4.99 5.32 -8.72
CA ASN A 31 6.39 5.67 -9.03
C ASN A 31 7.08 6.53 -7.98
N SER A 32 6.38 6.88 -6.88
CA SER A 32 6.96 7.69 -5.80
C SER A 32 8.19 6.99 -5.21
N VAL A 33 9.36 7.63 -5.33
CA VAL A 33 10.66 7.02 -4.99
C VAL A 33 10.73 6.57 -3.53
N ASN A 34 10.16 7.36 -2.63
CA ASN A 34 10.06 7.04 -1.20
C ASN A 34 9.21 5.78 -0.97
N VAL A 35 8.06 5.65 -1.64
CA VAL A 35 7.18 4.49 -1.53
C VAL A 35 7.83 3.23 -2.11
N VAL A 36 8.48 3.36 -3.27
CA VAL A 36 9.24 2.26 -3.89
C VAL A 36 10.34 1.75 -2.95
N ARG A 37 11.09 2.66 -2.31
CA ARG A 37 12.10 2.30 -1.32
C ARG A 37 11.50 1.63 -0.07
N ALA A 38 10.35 2.11 0.40
CA ALA A 38 9.64 1.49 1.53
C ALA A 38 9.30 0.02 1.24
N VAL A 39 8.76 -0.25 0.04
CA VAL A 39 8.42 -1.60 -0.41
C VAL A 39 9.66 -2.48 -0.54
N GLN A 40 10.75 -1.96 -1.11
CA GLN A 40 12.01 -2.71 -1.19
C GLN A 40 12.55 -3.10 0.20
N VAL A 41 12.51 -2.18 1.16
CA VAL A 41 12.92 -2.47 2.55
C VAL A 41 11.97 -3.51 3.17
N ALA A 42 10.66 -3.36 3.01
CA ALA A 42 9.69 -4.32 3.53
C ALA A 42 9.90 -5.74 2.97
N LYS A 43 10.18 -5.87 1.66
CA LYS A 43 10.51 -7.17 1.07
C LYS A 43 11.82 -7.74 1.59
N SER A 44 12.85 -6.92 1.81
CA SER A 44 14.10 -7.38 2.42
C SER A 44 13.91 -7.89 3.86
N LEU A 45 12.89 -7.40 4.56
CA LEU A 45 12.48 -7.86 5.89
C LEU A 45 11.52 -9.07 5.84
N GLY A 46 11.16 -9.56 4.65
CA GLY A 46 10.24 -10.68 4.46
C GLY A 46 8.77 -10.36 4.75
N LEU A 47 8.38 -9.09 4.63
CA LEU A 47 7.00 -8.65 4.81
C LEU A 47 6.19 -8.80 3.52
N ALA A 48 4.91 -9.14 3.66
CA ALA A 48 3.96 -9.05 2.55
C ALA A 48 3.67 -7.58 2.22
N THR A 49 3.38 -7.30 0.95
CA THR A 49 3.24 -5.94 0.43
C THR A 49 1.99 -5.78 -0.44
N ILE A 50 1.18 -4.77 -0.13
CA ILE A 50 -0.03 -4.40 -0.86
C ILE A 50 0.09 -2.93 -1.32
N ALA A 51 -0.17 -2.66 -2.59
CA ALA A 51 -0.17 -1.30 -3.13
C ALA A 51 -1.53 -0.87 -3.70
N PHE A 52 -1.97 0.33 -3.32
CA PHE A 52 -3.06 1.06 -3.96
C PHE A 52 -2.48 2.01 -4.99
N THR A 53 -2.85 1.83 -6.25
CA THR A 53 -2.33 2.60 -7.38
C THR A 53 -3.44 3.03 -8.34
N GLY A 54 -3.11 3.90 -9.28
CA GLY A 54 -3.90 4.14 -10.48
C GLY A 54 -3.03 4.03 -11.73
N ARG A 55 -3.49 4.60 -12.84
CA ARG A 55 -2.81 4.56 -14.14
C ARG A 55 -2.49 3.12 -14.55
N GLY A 56 -1.21 2.83 -14.83
CA GLY A 56 -0.68 1.48 -15.06
C GLY A 56 -0.08 0.78 -13.82
N GLY A 57 -0.10 1.40 -12.63
CA GLY A 57 0.47 0.85 -11.40
C GLY A 57 1.97 1.12 -11.19
N GLY A 58 2.66 1.67 -12.19
CA GLY A 58 4.06 2.11 -12.09
C GLY A 58 5.03 1.01 -11.68
N LYS A 59 6.14 1.38 -11.03
CA LYS A 59 7.12 0.43 -10.47
C LYS A 59 6.49 -0.50 -9.42
N LEU A 60 5.53 0.01 -8.64
CA LEU A 60 4.86 -0.77 -7.60
C LEU A 60 4.10 -1.98 -8.16
N ALA A 61 3.62 -1.93 -9.40
CA ALA A 61 2.93 -3.04 -10.06
C ALA A 61 3.79 -4.33 -10.09
N SER A 62 5.11 -4.18 -10.27
CA SER A 62 6.06 -5.30 -10.34
C SER A 62 6.72 -5.63 -9.00
N LEU A 63 6.66 -4.70 -8.04
CA LEU A 63 7.37 -4.84 -6.77
C LEU A 63 6.48 -5.43 -5.68
N CYS A 64 5.22 -5.02 -5.61
CA CYS A 64 4.31 -5.47 -4.57
C CYS A 64 3.71 -6.84 -4.87
N ASP A 65 3.33 -7.57 -3.82
CA ASP A 65 2.73 -8.90 -3.94
C ASP A 65 1.27 -8.80 -4.39
N VAL A 66 0.56 -7.78 -3.93
CA VAL A 66 -0.81 -7.45 -4.39
C VAL A 66 -0.88 -5.99 -4.79
N VAL A 67 -1.53 -5.71 -5.93
CA VAL A 67 -1.68 -4.35 -6.46
C VAL A 67 -3.15 -4.10 -6.79
N ILE A 68 -3.76 -3.23 -6.01
CA ILE A 68 -5.11 -2.71 -6.24
C ILE A 68 -4.97 -1.50 -7.16
N ARG A 69 -5.23 -1.70 -8.45
CA ARG A 69 -5.11 -0.67 -9.48
C ARG A 69 -6.48 -0.13 -9.86
N VAL A 70 -6.70 1.14 -9.59
CA VAL A 70 -7.91 1.85 -10.00
C VAL A 70 -7.80 2.22 -11.49
N PRO A 71 -8.85 2.00 -12.31
CA PRO A 71 -8.85 2.31 -13.75
C PRO A 71 -9.05 3.81 -14.01
N CYS A 72 -8.16 4.65 -13.47
CA CYS A 72 -8.21 6.11 -13.61
C CYS A 72 -6.81 6.70 -13.76
N GLU A 73 -6.71 7.82 -14.49
CA GLU A 73 -5.43 8.46 -14.79
C GLU A 73 -5.14 9.71 -13.94
N ARG A 74 -6.19 10.42 -13.53
CA ARG A 74 -6.10 11.69 -12.81
C ARG A 74 -5.96 11.42 -11.31
N THR A 75 -5.01 12.09 -10.67
CA THR A 75 -4.70 11.92 -9.23
C THR A 75 -5.92 12.08 -8.32
N PRO A 76 -6.78 13.12 -8.46
CA PRO A 76 -7.96 13.27 -7.60
C PRO A 76 -8.92 12.08 -7.74
N ASP A 77 -9.22 11.70 -8.98
CA ASP A 77 -10.11 10.57 -9.33
C ASP A 77 -9.60 9.22 -8.76
N ILE A 78 -8.27 9.05 -8.71
CA ILE A 78 -7.64 7.87 -8.12
C ILE A 78 -7.77 7.89 -6.59
N GLN A 79 -7.49 9.03 -5.95
CA GLN A 79 -7.57 9.17 -4.49
C GLN A 79 -9.00 8.99 -3.98
N GLU A 80 -9.98 9.58 -4.67
CA GLU A 80 -11.40 9.42 -4.35
C GLU A 80 -11.85 7.96 -4.42
N ARG A 81 -11.30 7.17 -5.35
CA ARG A 81 -11.63 5.74 -5.49
C ARG A 81 -10.85 4.84 -4.53
N HIS A 82 -9.66 5.24 -4.09
CA HIS A 82 -8.94 4.50 -3.04
C HIS A 82 -9.73 4.47 -1.73
N LEU A 83 -10.44 5.54 -1.39
CA LEU A 83 -11.22 5.63 -0.15
C LEU A 83 -12.31 4.56 -0.01
N PRO A 84 -13.29 4.42 -0.93
CA PRO A 84 -14.32 3.39 -0.82
C PRO A 84 -13.74 1.96 -0.91
N ILE A 85 -12.66 1.73 -1.67
CA ILE A 85 -12.01 0.42 -1.71
C ILE A 85 -11.36 0.09 -0.36
N TYR A 86 -10.68 1.05 0.25
CA TYR A 86 -10.13 0.91 1.59
C TYR A 86 -11.23 0.61 2.61
N HIS A 87 -12.36 1.33 2.56
CA HIS A 87 -13.49 1.06 3.46
C HIS A 87 -14.11 -0.32 3.24
N ALA A 88 -14.26 -0.76 1.98
CA ALA A 88 -14.74 -2.11 1.69
C ALA A 88 -13.81 -3.19 2.28
N LEU A 89 -12.49 -2.99 2.22
CA LEU A 89 -11.53 -3.88 2.87
C LEU A 89 -11.70 -3.89 4.40
N CYS A 90 -11.90 -2.74 5.02
CA CYS A 90 -12.16 -2.66 6.45
C CYS A 90 -13.42 -3.45 6.84
N ILE A 91 -14.52 -3.30 6.10
CA ILE A 91 -15.77 -4.01 6.34
C ILE A 91 -15.57 -5.52 6.21
N MET A 92 -14.94 -5.99 5.12
CA MET A 92 -14.66 -7.42 4.92
C MET A 92 -13.77 -8.00 6.03
N LEU A 93 -12.77 -7.23 6.50
CA LEU A 93 -11.93 -7.65 7.62
C LEU A 93 -12.74 -7.72 8.92
N GLU A 94 -13.59 -6.73 9.19
CA GLU A 94 -14.46 -6.71 10.36
C GLU A 94 -15.39 -7.93 10.39
N GLU A 95 -16.10 -8.21 9.29
CA GLU A 95 -16.95 -9.41 9.15
C GLU A 95 -16.17 -10.72 9.30
N THR A 96 -14.91 -10.77 8.85
CA THR A 96 -14.09 -11.98 8.91
C THR A 96 -13.54 -12.25 10.33
N PHE A 97 -13.16 -11.21 11.06
CA PHE A 97 -12.51 -11.34 12.36
C PHE A 97 -13.46 -11.15 13.55
N PHE A 98 -14.59 -10.46 13.36
CA PHE A 98 -15.56 -10.11 14.39
C PHE A 98 -17.02 -10.35 13.91
N PRO A 99 -17.40 -11.63 13.69
CA PRO A 99 -18.76 -11.99 13.28
C PRO A 99 -19.82 -11.76 14.36
#